data_AF-A0A7C6WCH6-F1
#
_entry.id   AF-A0A7C6WCH6-F1
#
_cell.length_a   1.000
_cell.length_b   1.000
_cell.length_c   1.000
_cell.angle_alpha   90.00
_cell.angle_beta   90.00
_cell.angle_gamma   90.00
#
_symmetry.space_group_name_H-M   'P 1'
#
loop_
_entity.id
_entity.type
_entity.pdbx_description
1 polymer ?
#
loop_
_entity_poly.entity_id
_entity_poly.type
_entity_poly.pdbx_seq_one_letter_code
_entity_poly.pdbx_strand_id
1 'polypeptide(L)' 'MEKEKINRINELAHKAKGKGLTQEEKIEQAKLREEFLAEIRADVRASLESIEIVDDNSKLS' A
#
# COMPACT_ATOMS: atom_id res chain seq x y z
N MET A 1 -2.17 8.00 -2.85
CA MET A 1 -1.28 8.46 -1.78
C MET A 1 -0.10 9.15 -2.41
N GLU A 2 0.27 10.31 -1.90
CA GLU A 2 1.43 11.06 -2.39
C GLU A 2 2.74 10.36 -1.98
N LYS A 3 3.76 10.45 -2.83
CA LYS A 3 5.10 9.90 -2.54
C LYS A 3 5.68 10.43 -1.22
N GLU A 4 5.33 11.65 -0.84
CA GLU A 4 5.76 12.27 0.42
C GLU A 4 5.27 11.49 1.64
N LYS A 5 4.02 11.01 1.64
CA LYS A 5 3.46 10.20 2.73
C LYS A 5 4.14 8.83 2.83
N ILE A 6 4.49 8.23 1.70
CA ILE A 6 5.23 6.95 1.66
C ILE A 6 6.65 7.15 2.22
N ASN A 7 7.33 8.22 1.82
CA ASN A 7 8.64 8.58 2.35
C ASN A 7 8.57 8.78 3.87
N ARG A 8 7.52 9.46 4.35
CA ARG A 8 7.29 9.66 5.78
C ARG A 8 7.09 8.34 6.54
N ILE A 9 6.33 7.40 5.98
CA ILE A 9 6.17 6.05 6.56
C ILE A 9 7.54 5.37 6.69
N ASN A 10 8.39 5.47 5.66
CA ASN A 10 9.73 4.88 5.66
C ASN A 10 10.66 5.54 6.69
N GLU A 11 10.63 6.87 6.81
CA GLU A 11 11.38 7.60 7.84
C GLU A 11 10.98 7.16 9.25
N LEU A 12 9.68 7.07 9.52
CA LEU A 12 9.15 6.60 10.80
C LEU A 12 9.54 5.14 11.06
N ALA A 13 9.53 4.29 10.02
CA ALA A 13 9.98 2.90 10.14
C ALA A 13 11.49 2.79 10.47
N HIS A 14 12.33 3.62 9.84
CA HIS A 14 13.76 3.69 10.16
C HIS A 14 14.00 4.20 11.58
N LYS A 15 13.27 5.24 12.00
CA LYS A 15 13.37 5.78 13.35
C LYS A 15 12.93 4.76 14.41
N ALA A 16 11.85 4.03 14.15
CA ALA A 16 11.35 2.95 15.01
C ALA A 16 12.39 1.85 15.26
N LYS A 17 13.16 1.47 14.22
CA LYS A 17 14.21 0.44 14.32
C LYS A 17 15.42 0.86 15.15
N GLY A 18 15.73 2.16 15.19
CA GLY A 18 16.87 2.68 15.93
C GLY A 18 16.49 3.11 17.34
N LYS A 19 16.02 4.35 17.45
CA LYS A 19 15.76 5.07 18.70
C LYS A 19 14.32 4.90 19.22
N GLY A 20 13.46 4.26 18.43
CA GLY A 20 12.03 4.15 18.71
C GLY A 20 11.25 5.39 18.25
N LEU A 21 9.92 5.29 18.34
CA LEU A 21 8.98 6.37 18.00
C LEU A 21 8.39 6.99 19.26
N THR A 22 8.19 8.31 19.22
CA THR A 22 7.39 8.99 20.25
C THR A 22 5.91 8.60 20.13
N GLN A 23 5.11 8.97 21.12
CA GLN A 23 3.68 8.68 21.11
C GLN A 23 3.00 9.35 19.90
N GLU A 24 3.36 10.59 19.59
CA GLU A 24 2.82 11.34 18.44
C GLU A 24 3.20 10.66 17.13
N GLU A 25 4.45 10.22 17.00
CA GLU A 25 4.94 9.57 15.79
C GLU A 25 4.31 8.19 15.57
N LYS A 26 3.98 7.46 16.64
CA LYS A 26 3.21 6.21 16.53
C LYS A 26 1.81 6.46 16.00
N ILE A 27 1.15 7.53 16.46
CA ILE A 27 -0.18 7.93 15.98
C ILE A 27 -0.09 8.35 14.50
N GLU A 28 0.93 9.14 14.15
CA GLU A 28 1.20 9.55 12.77
C GLU A 28 1.42 8.33 11.87
N GLN A 29 2.30 7.40 12.29
CA GLN A 29 2.60 6.17 11.55
C GLN A 29 1.36 5.29 11.37
N ALA A 30 0.51 5.17 12.40
CA ALA A 30 -0.72 4.39 12.34
C ALA A 30 -1.69 4.98 11.31
N LYS A 31 -1.91 6.30 11.37
CA LYS A 31 -2.80 7.01 10.43
C LYS A 31 -2.30 6.88 8.98
N LEU A 32 -1.00 7.08 8.76
CA LEU A 32 -0.40 6.96 7.43
C LEU A 32 -0.50 5.53 6.89
N ARG A 33 -0.29 4.51 7.74
CA ARG A 33 -0.45 3.10 7.33
C ARG A 33 -1.89 2.74 7.01
N GLU A 34 -2.85 3.26 7.78
CA GLU A 34 -4.27 3.03 7.51
C GLU A 34 -4.69 3.58 6.15
N GLU A 35 -4.27 4.82 5.86
CA GLU A 35 -4.51 5.46 4.56
C GLU A 35 -3.88 4.66 3.42
N PHE A 36 -2.61 4.25 3.57
CA PHE A 36 -1.92 3.42 2.57
C PHE A 36 -2.65 2.11 2.32
N LEU A 37 -3.05 1.40 3.38
CA LEU A 37 -3.76 0.12 3.25
C LEU A 37 -5.15 0.28 2.63
N ALA A 38 -5.84 1.40 2.88
CA ALA A 38 -7.13 1.67 2.27
C ALA A 38 -7.01 1.79 0.76
N GLU A 39 -6.01 2.54 0.28
CA GLU A 39 -5.74 2.68 -1.15
C GLU A 39 -5.28 1.38 -1.79
N ILE A 40 -4.32 0.68 -1.17
CA ILE A 40 -3.85 -0.62 -1.68
C ILE A 40 -5.00 -1.62 -1.79
N ARG A 41 -5.93 -1.66 -0.82
CA ARG A 41 -7.11 -2.53 -0.92
C ARG A 41 -8.02 -2.15 -2.08
N ALA A 42 -8.19 -0.85 -2.35
CA ALA A 42 -8.97 -0.38 -3.49
C ALA A 42 -8.30 -0.73 -4.81
N ASP A 43 -6.99 -0.49 -4.94
CA ASP A 43 -6.20 -0.81 -6.12
C ASP A 43 -6.17 -2.31 -6.41
N VAL A 44 -6.02 -3.14 -5.38
CA VAL A 44 -6.06 -4.60 -5.51
C VAL A 44 -7.45 -5.08 -5.94
N ARG A 45 -8.53 -4.52 -5.38
CA ARG A 45 -9.89 -4.85 -5.80
C ARG A 45 -10.11 -4.49 -7.27
N ALA A 46 -9.74 -3.27 -7.68
CA ALA A 46 -9.86 -2.83 -9.07
C ALA A 46 -9.04 -3.72 -10.01
N SER A 47 -7.83 -4.12 -9.59
CA SER A 47 -6.97 -5.04 -10.36
C SER A 47 -7.63 -6.40 -10.52
N LEU A 48 -8.23 -6.96 -9.47
CA LEU A 48 -8.94 -8.24 -9.52
C LEU A 48 -10.20 -8.18 -10.40
N GLU A 49 -10.93 -7.07 -10.38
CA GLU A 49 -12.08 -6.83 -11.25
C GLU A 49 -11.68 -6.70 -12.73
N SER A 50 -10.46 -6.24 -13.02
CA SER A 50 -9.91 -6.16 -14.38
C SER A 50 -9.28 -7.47 -14.87
N ILE A 51 -9.22 -8.53 -14.06
CA ILE A 51 -8.73 -9.83 -14.51
C ILE A 51 -9.79 -10.42 -15.44
N GLU A 52 -9.59 -10.25 -16.75
CA GLU A 52 -10.32 -10.99 -17.76
C GLU A 52 -9.71 -12.39 -17.91
N ILE A 53 -10.55 -13.42 -17.83
CA ILE A 53 -10.15 -14.79 -18.20
C ILE A 53 -10.01 -14.79 -19.72
N VAL A 54 -8.77 -14.68 -20.20
CA VAL A 54 -8.45 -14.90 -21.61
C VAL A 54 -8.48 -16.41 -21.83
N ASP A 55 -9.62 -16.94 -22.30
CA ASP A 55 -9.68 -18.31 -22.78
C ASP A 55 -8.86 -18.39 -24.07
N ASP A 56 -7.69 -19.01 -23.98
CA ASP A 56 -6.71 -19.14 -25.06
C ASP A 56 -7.15 -20.23 -26.06
N ASN A 57 -8.45 -20.25 -26.40
CA ASN A 57 -9.04 -21.21 -27.34
C ASN A 57 -8.82 -20.79 -28.80
N SER A 58 -7.69 -20.12 -29.07
CA SER A 58 -7.18 -19.82 -30.40
C SER A 58 -6.23 -20.94 -30.85
N LYS A 59 -6.71 -22.19 -30.82
CA LYS A 59 -6.11 -23.27 -31.60
C LYS A 59 -7.14 -23.87 -32.54
N LEU A 60 -6.78 -23.82 -33.82
CA LEU A 60 -7.42 -24.41 -35.01
C LEU A 60 -8.58 -23.61 -35.63
N SER A 61 -8.23 -22.79 -36.62
CA SER A 61 -8.70 -22.98 -38.00
C SER A 61 -7.68 -22.39 -38.98
#